data_AF-A0A8X6UJJ0-F1
#
_entry.id   AF-A0A8X6UJJ0-F1
#
_cell.length_a   1.000
_cell.length_b   1.000
_cell.length_c   1.000
_cell.angle_alpha   90.00
_cell.angle_beta   90.00
_cell.angle_gamma   90.00
#
_symmetry.space_group_name_H-M   'P 1'
#
loop_
_entity.id
_entity.type
_entity.pdbx_description
1 polymer ?
#
loop_
_entity_poly.entity_id
_entity_poly.type
_entity_poly.pdbx_seq_one_letter_code
_entity_poly.pdbx_strand_id
1 'polypeptide(L)'
;MPKTLFPWILLSVFIAACLAVDPEDICLPRELITPCYCERGCEYCHVSLKCDNLLNQEVLTDVIRKYNDYQYATFKLRKSNVMYIHASIIAIQKIESLYIFSSSMVYWFDHPMMMFSHLLESF
;
A
#
# COMPACT_ATOMS: atom_id res chain seq x y z
N MET A 1 23.41 -18.18 51.45
CA MET A 1 22.81 -18.77 50.23
C MET A 1 21.32 -18.46 50.32
N PRO A 2 20.71 -17.66 49.42
CA PRO A 2 20.58 -17.97 47.99
C PRO A 2 20.80 -16.75 47.04
N LYS A 3 21.31 -16.98 45.83
CA LYS A 3 21.20 -16.04 44.70
C LYS A 3 21.29 -16.83 43.41
N THR A 4 20.17 -16.99 42.70
CA THR A 4 20.08 -17.11 41.23
C THR A 4 18.64 -17.47 40.87
N LEU A 5 17.81 -16.45 40.68
CA LEU A 5 16.44 -16.63 40.20
C LEU A 5 16.08 -15.43 39.30
N PHE A 6 16.96 -15.08 38.34
CA PHE A 6 16.75 -13.86 37.54
C PHE A 6 17.36 -13.79 36.11
N PRO A 7 17.66 -14.88 35.36
CA PRO A 7 17.97 -14.71 33.93
C PRO A 7 16.79 -15.01 32.99
N TRP A 8 15.73 -15.68 33.45
CA TRP A 8 14.66 -16.15 32.54
C TRP A 8 13.59 -15.09 32.20
N ILE A 9 13.40 -14.07 33.03
CA ILE A 9 12.36 -13.05 32.82
C ILE A 9 12.79 -11.99 31.79
N LEU A 10 14.10 -11.77 31.62
CA LEU A 10 14.61 -10.80 30.64
C LEU A 10 14.55 -11.31 29.19
N LEU A 11 14.51 -12.63 28.98
CA LEU A 11 14.45 -13.21 27.64
C LEU A 11 13.05 -13.11 27.02
N SER A 12 11.98 -13.07 27.82
CA SER A 12 10.60 -13.03 27.30
C SER A 12 10.17 -11.64 26.81
N VAL A 13 10.81 -10.56 27.29
CA VAL A 13 10.47 -9.18 26.89
C VAL A 13 10.96 -8.86 25.47
N PHE A 14 12.08 -9.44 25.02
CA PHE A 14 12.60 -9.18 23.67
C PHE A 14 11.80 -9.86 22.55
N ILE A 15 11.09 -10.96 22.83
CA ILE A 15 10.31 -11.67 21.81
C ILE A 15 8.96 -10.96 21.55
N ALA A 16 8.41 -10.26 22.54
CA ALA A 16 7.12 -9.58 22.42
C ALA A 16 7.18 -8.29 21.58
N ALA A 17 8.35 -7.64 21.47
CA ALA A 17 8.50 -6.39 20.73
C ALA A 17 8.51 -6.57 19.19
N CYS A 18 8.78 -7.78 18.68
CA CYS A 18 8.76 -8.05 17.23
C CYS A 18 7.35 -8.25 16.64
N LEU A 19 6.30 -8.26 17.47
CA LEU A 19 4.90 -8.38 17.01
C LEU A 19 4.13 -7.06 17.10
N ALA A 20 4.83 -5.94 17.35
CA ALA A 20 4.23 -4.62 17.19
C ALA A 20 3.92 -4.41 15.70
N VAL A 21 2.72 -4.82 15.29
CA VAL A 21 2.13 -4.43 14.01
C VAL A 21 2.04 -2.91 14.04
N ASP A 22 2.78 -2.26 13.15
CA ASP A 22 2.59 -0.83 12.92
C ASP A 22 1.10 -0.60 12.62
N PRO A 23 0.40 0.26 13.38
CA PRO A 23 -1.01 0.56 13.13
C PRO A 23 -1.25 1.11 11.72
N GLU A 24 -0.21 1.57 11.02
CA GLU A 24 -0.27 2.05 9.64
C GLU A 24 -0.29 0.89 8.60
N ASP A 25 0.10 -0.34 8.98
CA ASP A 25 0.20 -1.51 8.10
C ASP A 25 -1.01 -2.48 8.22
N ILE A 26 -2.24 -1.96 8.18
CA ILE A 26 -3.46 -2.76 8.32
C ILE A 26 -4.13 -2.99 6.96
N CYS A 27 -4.30 -4.26 6.59
CA CYS A 27 -5.16 -4.63 5.47
C CYS A 27 -6.65 -4.49 5.84
N LEU A 28 -7.41 -3.81 4.98
CA LEU A 28 -8.86 -3.75 5.14
C LEU A 28 -9.54 -5.11 4.94
N PRO A 29 -10.73 -5.30 5.56
CA PRO A 29 -11.64 -6.38 5.23
C PRO A 29 -11.94 -6.45 3.73
N ARG A 30 -11.95 -7.68 3.18
CA ARG A 30 -12.13 -7.95 1.76
C ARG A 30 -13.43 -7.38 1.17
N GLU A 31 -14.49 -7.38 1.97
CA GLU A 31 -15.80 -6.85 1.62
C GLU A 31 -15.74 -5.37 1.24
N LEU A 32 -14.83 -4.63 1.88
CA LEU A 32 -14.69 -3.21 1.62
C LEU A 32 -13.92 -2.96 0.34
N ILE A 33 -12.90 -3.77 0.01
CA ILE A 33 -11.92 -3.55 -1.08
C ILE A 33 -12.21 -4.28 -2.40
N THR A 34 -13.29 -5.08 -2.46
CA THR A 34 -13.67 -5.84 -3.66
C THR A 34 -13.94 -4.92 -4.86
N PRO A 35 -13.47 -5.24 -6.07
CA PRO A 35 -12.81 -6.50 -6.50
C PRO A 35 -11.30 -6.54 -6.28
N CYS A 36 -10.70 -5.49 -5.73
CA CYS A 36 -9.32 -5.51 -5.29
C CYS A 36 -9.17 -6.29 -3.96
N TYR A 37 -7.94 -6.56 -3.58
CA TYR A 37 -7.62 -7.19 -2.31
C TYR A 37 -6.30 -6.67 -1.78
N CYS A 38 -6.12 -6.88 -0.48
CA CYS A 38 -4.96 -6.41 0.25
C CYS A 38 -4.16 -7.62 0.70
N GLU A 39 -2.84 -7.52 0.63
CA GLU A 39 -1.93 -8.55 1.11
C GLU A 39 -0.76 -7.91 1.84
N ARG A 40 -0.39 -8.49 2.98
CA ARG A 40 0.82 -8.12 3.72
C ARG A 40 1.93 -9.08 3.33
N GLY A 41 2.99 -8.55 2.70
CA GLY A 41 4.16 -9.34 2.37
C GLY A 41 5.11 -9.43 3.56
N CYS A 42 5.47 -10.63 4.02
CA CYS A 42 6.37 -10.81 5.16
C CYS A 42 7.83 -10.41 4.89
N GLU A 43 8.20 -10.19 3.62
CA GLU A 43 9.59 -9.85 3.25
C GLU A 43 9.97 -8.42 3.64
N TYR A 44 8.97 -7.52 3.72
CA TYR A 44 9.16 -6.12 4.14
C TYR A 44 8.06 -5.62 5.10
N CYS A 45 7.16 -6.50 5.56
CA CYS A 45 5.98 -6.20 6.39
C CYS A 45 5.00 -5.15 5.83
N HIS A 46 5.22 -4.66 4.62
CA HIS A 46 4.39 -3.63 3.99
C HIS A 46 3.09 -4.18 3.40
N VAL A 47 2.09 -3.29 3.38
CA VAL A 47 0.77 -3.54 2.83
C VAL A 47 0.75 -3.27 1.32
N SER A 48 0.30 -4.26 0.56
CA SER A 48 0.09 -4.17 -0.89
C SER A 48 -1.39 -4.16 -1.24
N LEU A 49 -1.83 -3.16 -2.01
CA LEU A 49 -3.13 -3.16 -2.67
C LEU A 49 -3.00 -3.79 -4.06
N LYS A 50 -3.81 -4.81 -4.33
CA LYS A 50 -3.79 -5.58 -5.58
C LYS A 50 -5.15 -5.57 -6.25
N CYS A 51 -5.20 -5.15 -7.51
CA CYS A 51 -6.40 -5.11 -8.32
C CYS A 51 -6.21 -5.97 -9.58
N ASP A 52 -7.07 -6.98 -9.74
CA ASP A 52 -7.01 -7.93 -10.85
C ASP A 52 -8.29 -7.86 -11.68
N ASN A 53 -8.17 -7.95 -13.01
CA ASN A 53 -9.30 -8.03 -13.95
C ASN A 53 -10.29 -6.86 -13.86
N LEU A 54 -9.83 -5.63 -13.61
CA LEU A 54 -10.70 -4.46 -13.67
C LEU A 54 -11.05 -4.15 -15.13
N LEU A 55 -12.35 -4.10 -15.45
CA LEU A 55 -12.83 -3.80 -16.81
C LEU A 55 -13.33 -2.37 -16.98
N ASN A 56 -13.43 -1.61 -15.89
CA ASN A 56 -14.02 -0.27 -15.88
C ASN A 56 -13.20 0.65 -14.96
N GLN A 57 -12.91 1.86 -15.44
CA GLN A 57 -12.25 2.95 -14.72
C GLN A 57 -13.00 3.34 -13.43
N GLU A 58 -14.34 3.28 -13.44
CA GLU A 58 -15.18 3.66 -12.31
C GLU A 58 -14.90 2.77 -11.10
N VAL A 59 -14.69 1.47 -11.32
CA VAL A 59 -14.38 0.51 -10.25
C VAL A 59 -13.05 0.85 -9.58
N LEU A 60 -12.03 1.19 -10.37
CA LEU A 60 -10.74 1.61 -9.82
C LEU A 60 -10.88 2.93 -9.02
N THR A 61 -11.66 3.88 -9.54
CA THR A 61 -11.89 5.17 -8.90
C THR A 61 -12.63 5.02 -7.56
N ASP A 62 -13.67 4.18 -7.53
CA ASP A 62 -14.44 3.89 -6.33
C ASP A 62 -13.61 3.19 -5.26
N VAL A 63 -12.75 2.25 -5.67
CA VAL A 63 -11.76 1.61 -4.81
C VAL A 63 -10.87 2.70 -4.22
N ILE A 64 -10.17 3.47 -5.03
CA ILE A 64 -9.23 4.50 -4.55
C ILE A 64 -9.90 5.48 -3.57
N ARG A 65 -11.12 5.96 -3.89
CA ARG A 65 -11.83 6.92 -3.05
C ARG A 65 -12.19 6.38 -1.67
N LYS A 66 -12.55 5.10 -1.57
CA LYS A 66 -12.93 4.46 -0.29
C LYS A 66 -11.75 4.23 0.65
N TYR A 67 -10.52 4.29 0.16
CA TYR A 67 -9.33 3.92 0.94
C TYR A 67 -8.30 5.06 1.02
N ASN A 68 -8.71 6.31 0.86
CA ASN A 68 -7.82 7.47 0.96
C ASN A 68 -7.14 7.58 2.35
N ASP A 69 -7.76 7.03 3.40
CA ASP A 69 -7.22 7.11 4.77
C ASP A 69 -6.21 6.00 5.10
N TYR A 70 -5.97 5.07 4.16
CA TYR A 70 -5.10 3.91 4.37
C TYR A 70 -3.80 4.06 3.60
N GLN A 71 -2.71 3.64 4.24
CA GLN A 71 -1.38 3.69 3.66
C GLN A 71 -1.06 2.35 3.00
N TYR A 72 -0.62 2.41 1.74
CA TYR A 72 -0.20 1.23 0.98
C TYR A 72 1.14 1.55 0.34
N ALA A 73 2.20 0.88 0.76
CA ALA A 73 3.51 1.06 0.14
C ALA A 73 3.55 0.52 -1.30
N THR A 74 2.67 -0.42 -1.65
CA THR A 74 2.67 -1.04 -2.98
C THR A 74 1.27 -1.09 -3.60
N PHE A 75 1.16 -0.65 -4.86
CA PHE A 75 -0.04 -0.82 -5.69
C PHE A 75 0.26 -1.73 -6.89
N LYS A 76 -0.56 -2.76 -7.10
CA LYS A 76 -0.45 -3.70 -8.22
C LYS A 76 -1.73 -3.74 -9.03
N LEU A 77 -1.63 -3.48 -10.33
CA LEU A 77 -2.72 -3.59 -11.29
C LEU A 77 -2.40 -4.70 -12.31
N ARG A 78 -3.28 -5.71 -12.42
CA ARG A 78 -3.07 -6.83 -13.35
C ARG A 78 -4.28 -7.12 -14.20
N LYS A 79 -4.04 -7.52 -15.46
CA LYS A 79 -5.08 -7.99 -16.39
C LYS A 79 -6.26 -7.01 -16.51
N SER A 80 -6.00 -5.72 -16.37
CA SER A 80 -7.03 -4.70 -16.24
C SER A 80 -7.08 -3.81 -17.49
N ASN A 81 -8.27 -3.33 -17.83
CA ASN A 81 -8.51 -2.34 -18.86
C ASN A 81 -9.12 -1.11 -18.18
N VAL A 82 -8.28 -0.14 -17.86
CA VAL A 82 -8.64 1.11 -17.18
C VAL A 82 -8.04 2.26 -17.96
N MET A 83 -8.59 3.47 -17.88
CA MET A 83 -8.07 4.58 -18.68
C MET A 83 -6.78 5.17 -18.09
N TYR A 84 -6.72 5.29 -16.77
CA TYR A 84 -5.61 5.90 -16.04
C TYR A 84 -5.64 5.53 -14.55
N ILE A 85 -4.53 5.77 -13.86
CA ILE A 85 -4.43 5.74 -12.39
C ILE A 85 -4.53 7.17 -11.86
N HIS A 86 -5.37 7.41 -10.85
CA HIS A 86 -5.45 8.75 -10.23
C HIS A 86 -4.11 9.08 -9.56
N ALA A 87 -3.44 10.16 -9.94
CA ALA A 87 -2.15 10.56 -9.38
C ALA A 87 -2.23 10.79 -7.86
N SER A 88 -3.41 11.17 -7.36
CA SER A 88 -3.68 11.30 -5.93
C SER A 88 -3.45 10.02 -5.15
N ILE A 89 -3.57 8.84 -5.78
CA ILE A 89 -3.30 7.56 -5.11
C ILE A 89 -1.85 7.49 -4.64
N ILE A 90 -0.92 7.97 -5.47
CA ILE A 90 0.52 7.95 -5.16
C ILE A 90 0.82 8.94 -4.04
N ALA A 91 0.23 10.13 -4.12
CA ALA A 91 0.49 11.20 -3.15
C ALA A 91 -0.15 10.92 -1.77
N ILE A 92 -1.39 10.42 -1.73
CA ILE A 92 -2.17 10.26 -0.50
C ILE A 92 -1.79 8.94 0.20
N GLN A 93 -1.71 7.84 -0.53
CA GLN A 93 -1.51 6.51 0.06
C GLN A 93 -0.03 6.16 0.28
N LYS A 94 0.89 7.11 0.01
CA LYS A 94 2.35 6.93 0.06
C LYS A 94 2.82 5.69 -0.69
N ILE A 95 2.31 5.50 -1.91
CA ILE A 95 2.73 4.36 -2.74
C ILE A 95 4.19 4.56 -3.15
N GLU A 96 5.05 3.70 -2.61
CA GLU A 96 6.48 3.64 -2.94
C GLU A 96 6.72 2.85 -4.23
N SER A 97 5.88 1.84 -4.47
CA SER A 97 6.04 0.91 -5.59
C SER A 97 4.75 0.72 -6.38
N LEU A 98 4.81 1.01 -7.69
CA LEU A 98 3.72 0.81 -8.65
C LEU A 98 4.07 -0.31 -9.62
N TYR A 99 3.22 -1.34 -9.68
CA TYR A 99 3.39 -2.45 -10.63
C TYR A 99 2.17 -2.61 -11.53
N ILE A 100 2.40 -2.62 -12.84
CA ILE A 100 1.34 -2.76 -13.85
C ILE A 100 1.71 -3.92 -14.77
N PHE A 101 0.89 -4.98 -14.76
CA PHE A 101 1.15 -6.19 -15.54
C PHE A 101 -0.02 -6.53 -16.45
N SER A 102 0.26 -6.81 -17.72
CA SER A 102 -0.75 -7.31 -18.67
C SER A 102 -2.03 -6.46 -18.69
N SER A 103 -1.91 -5.14 -18.51
CA SER A 103 -3.04 -4.22 -18.42
C SER A 103 -2.96 -3.19 -19.55
N SER A 104 -4.11 -2.75 -20.06
CA SER A 104 -4.23 -1.70 -21.08
C SER A 104 -4.66 -0.39 -20.43
N MET A 105 -3.99 0.70 -20.81
CA MET A 105 -4.30 2.06 -20.34
C MET A 105 -4.07 3.08 -21.45
N VAL A 106 -4.83 4.17 -21.41
CA VAL A 106 -4.65 5.29 -22.35
C VAL A 106 -3.56 6.22 -21.83
N TYR A 107 -3.58 6.51 -20.53
CA TYR A 107 -2.60 7.32 -19.84
C TYR A 107 -2.12 6.59 -18.58
N TRP A 108 -0.90 6.89 -18.15
CA TRP A 108 -0.40 6.36 -16.87
C TRP A 108 -1.13 7.03 -15.69
N PHE A 109 -1.35 8.34 -15.78
CA PHE A 109 -2.00 9.16 -14.75
C PHE A 109 -3.04 10.11 -15.33
N ASP A 110 -4.01 10.52 -14.51
CA ASP A 110 -5.08 11.47 -14.87
C ASP A 110 -4.55 12.90 -15.13
N HIS A 111 -3.50 13.29 -14.41
CA HIS A 111 -2.79 14.54 -14.57
C HIS A 111 -1.27 14.31 -14.44
N PRO A 112 -0.42 15.23 -14.94
CA PRO A 112 1.02 15.15 -14.71
C PRO A 112 1.28 15.13 -13.21
N MET A 113 2.02 14.14 -12.71
CA MET A 113 2.52 14.19 -11.34
C MET A 113 3.43 15.41 -11.22
N MET A 114 3.01 16.42 -10.46
CA MET A 114 3.85 17.55 -10.08
C MET A 114 4.91 17.09 -9.06
N MET A 115 5.80 16.18 -9.45
CA MET A 115 6.92 15.79 -8.60
C MET A 115 8.06 16.84 -8.60
N PHE A 116 8.05 17.84 -9.48
CA PHE A 116 9.22 18.72 -9.66
C PHE A 116 8.95 20.19 -10.09
N SER A 117 7.76 20.75 -9.90
CA SER A 117 7.53 22.16 -10.33
C SER A 117 8.29 23.19 -9.47
N HIS A 118 8.67 22.86 -8.23
CA HIS A 118 9.47 23.76 -7.39
C HIS A 118 10.98 23.75 -7.68
N LEU A 119 11.48 22.90 -8.60
CA LEU A 119 12.90 22.86 -8.95
C LEU A 119 13.23 23.45 -10.34
N LEU A 120 12.22 23.80 -11.13
CA LEU A 120 12.39 24.36 -12.48
C LEU A 120 12.13 25.88 -12.58
N GLU A 121 11.70 26.54 -11.51
CA GLU A 121 11.61 28.02 -11.47
C GLU A 121 12.90 28.69 -10.96
N SER A 122 13.98 27.93 -10.77
CA SER A 122 15.26 28.41 -10.24
C SER A 122 16.42 28.39 -11.24
N PHE A 123 16.16 28.30 -12.55
CA PHE A 123 17.16 28.48 -13.61
C PHE A 123 16.71 29.48 -14.68
#